data_AF-A0A6N2V339-F1
#
_entry.id   AF-A0A6N2V339-F1
#
_cell.length_a   1.000
_cell.length_b   1.000
_cell.length_c   1.000
_cell.angle_alpha   90.00
_cell.angle_beta   90.00
_cell.angle_gamma   90.00
#
_symmetry.space_group_name_H-M   'P 1'
#
loop_
_entity.id
_entity.type
_entity.pdbx_description
1 polymer ?
#
loop_
_entity_poly.entity_id
_entity_poly.type
_entity_poly.pdbx_seq_one_letter_code
_entity_poly.pdbx_strand_id
1 'polypeptide(L)'
;MVKKQINYNGVSLKGLPLYHIDRYVRETGKLFEDGSHIIYVNGNYKGDDEIGHLMQDFHQTDPDNMHYKELSQEIRHFKEVEEGFRMSGGHPFRIDRSGTEILIPCVKQYKNMQRNV
;
A
#
# COMPACT_ATOMS: atom_id res chain seq x y z
N MET A 1 17.34 -9.79 21.69
CA MET A 1 16.63 -9.04 20.64
C MET A 1 15.16 -9.45 20.63
N VAL A 2 14.26 -8.61 21.14
CA VAL A 2 12.81 -8.89 21.09
C VAL A 2 12.35 -8.48 19.69
N LYS A 3 12.05 -9.44 18.82
CA LYS A 3 11.37 -9.14 17.54
C LYS A 3 9.99 -8.61 17.91
N LYS A 4 9.74 -7.32 17.70
CA LYS A 4 8.44 -6.69 17.95
C LYS A 4 7.44 -7.35 17.00
N GLN A 5 6.61 -8.24 17.54
CA GLN A 5 5.58 -8.94 16.79
C GLN A 5 4.55 -7.89 16.34
N ILE A 6 4.40 -7.71 15.03
CA ILE A 6 3.40 -6.81 14.49
C ILE A 6 2.08 -7.57 14.55
N ASN A 7 1.14 -7.09 15.36
CA ASN A 7 -0.19 -7.68 15.49
C ASN A 7 -1.18 -6.75 14.80
N TYR A 8 -1.94 -7.27 13.83
CA TYR A 8 -3.08 -6.57 13.25
C TYR A 8 -4.34 -7.32 13.63
N ASN A 9 -5.24 -6.69 14.40
CA ASN A 9 -6.49 -7.30 14.87
C ASN A 9 -6.32 -8.69 15.52
N GLY A 10 -5.21 -8.90 16.25
CA GLY A 10 -4.91 -10.17 16.93
C GLY A 10 -4.23 -11.23 16.04
N VAL A 11 -4.02 -10.95 14.75
CA VAL A 11 -3.25 -11.82 13.85
C VAL A 11 -1.77 -11.46 13.95
N SER A 12 -0.95 -12.44 14.31
CA SER A 12 0.51 -12.31 14.33
C SER A 12 1.06 -12.23 12.91
N LEU A 13 1.37 -11.02 12.47
CA LEU A 13 2.07 -10.76 11.22
C LEU A 13 3.57 -10.94 11.50
N LYS A 14 4.17 -12.00 10.95
CA LYS A 14 5.55 -12.47 11.23
C LYS A 14 6.68 -11.51 10.79
N GLY A 15 6.38 -10.23 10.57
CA GLY A 15 7.32 -9.21 10.09
C GLY A 15 7.66 -9.32 8.60
N LEU A 16 6.92 -10.14 7.85
CA LEU A 16 7.00 -10.23 6.39
C LEU A 16 6.62 -8.89 5.72
N PRO A 17 7.12 -8.64 4.50
CA PRO A 17 6.83 -7.43 3.73
C PRO A 17 5.36 -7.32 3.32
N LEU A 18 4.71 -8.44 2.99
CA LEU A 18 3.33 -8.49 2.53
C LEU A 18 2.59 -9.73 3.05
N TYR A 19 1.26 -9.66 3.05
CA TYR A 19 0.36 -10.73 3.44
C TYR A 19 -0.86 -10.75 2.50
N HIS A 20 -1.08 -11.90 1.86
CA HIS A 20 -2.30 -12.15 1.10
C HIS A 20 -3.41 -12.61 2.06
N ILE A 21 -4.59 -12.02 1.94
CA ILE A 21 -5.76 -12.38 2.74
C ILE A 21 -6.89 -12.80 1.82
N ASP A 22 -7.31 -14.05 2.01
CA ASP A 22 -8.45 -14.63 1.32
C ASP A 22 -9.70 -14.54 2.20
N ARG A 23 -10.84 -14.23 1.56
CA ARG A 23 -12.14 -14.22 2.24
C ARG A 23 -12.89 -15.49 1.92
N TYR A 24 -13.58 -16.02 2.92
CA TYR A 24 -14.36 -17.24 2.81
C TYR A 24 -15.78 -17.01 3.33
N VAL A 25 -16.75 -17.62 2.67
CA VAL A 25 -18.13 -17.71 3.17
C VAL A 25 -18.14 -18.77 4.28
N ARG A 26 -18.27 -18.33 5.53
CA ARG A 26 -18.08 -19.18 6.73
C ARG A 26 -18.96 -20.44 6.72
N GLU A 27 -20.20 -20.31 6.30
CA GLU A 27 -21.21 -21.37 6.30
C GLU A 27 -20.88 -22.48 5.30
N THR A 28 -20.18 -22.14 4.21
CA THR A 28 -19.87 -23.09 3.12
C THR A 28 -18.39 -23.45 3.05
N GLY A 29 -17.53 -22.72 3.76
CA GLY A 29 -16.08 -22.84 3.67
C GLY A 29 -15.51 -22.49 2.29
N LYS A 30 -16.33 -21.98 1.36
CA LYS A 30 -15.89 -21.65 0.00
C LYS A 30 -15.24 -20.29 -0.06
N LEU A 31 -14.28 -20.15 -0.98
CA LEU A 31 -13.66 -18.87 -1.28
C LEU A 31 -14.73 -17.89 -1.75
N PHE A 32 -14.64 -16.66 -1.27
CA PHE A 32 -15.52 -15.58 -1.68
C PHE A 32 -14.93 -14.90 -2.92
N GLU A 33 -15.25 -15.45 -4.09
CA GLU A 33 -14.74 -15.05 -5.40
C GLU A 33 -15.45 -13.81 -5.96
N ASP A 34 -15.46 -12.69 -5.21
CA ASP A 34 -16.04 -11.43 -5.69
C ASP A 34 -15.08 -10.62 -6.61
N GLY A 35 -13.97 -11.22 -7.03
CA GLY A 35 -12.94 -10.60 -7.86
C GLY A 35 -11.98 -9.67 -7.10
N SER A 36 -12.23 -9.37 -5.83
CA SER A 36 -11.33 -8.54 -5.03
C SER A 36 -10.28 -9.38 -4.30
N HIS A 37 -9.04 -8.88 -4.33
CA HIS A 37 -7.89 -9.50 -3.69
C HIS A 37 -7.38 -8.55 -2.61
N ILE A 38 -7.22 -9.04 -1.38
CA ILE A 38 -6.80 -8.22 -0.25
C ILE A 38 -5.34 -8.50 0.04
N ILE A 39 -4.52 -7.46 0.00
CA ILE A 39 -3.10 -7.52 0.34
C ILE A 39 -2.84 -6.52 1.45
N TYR A 40 -2.29 -7.00 2.57
CA TYR A 40 -1.74 -6.15 3.61
C TYR A 40 -0.26 -6.00 3.39
N VAL A 41 0.21 -4.75 3.40
CA VAL A 41 1.64 -4.45 3.26
C VAL A 41 2.17 -3.91 4.59
N ASN A 42 3.34 -4.39 4.99
CA ASN A 42 3.99 -3.93 6.21
C ASN A 42 4.68 -2.60 5.95
N GLY A 43 4.03 -1.51 6.33
CA GLY A 43 4.59 -0.15 6.21
C GLY A 43 5.95 0.05 6.88
N ASN A 44 6.29 -0.74 7.91
CA ASN A 44 7.58 -0.61 8.59
C ASN A 44 8.70 -1.46 7.96
N TYR A 45 8.41 -2.16 6.85
CA TYR A 45 9.41 -2.97 6.16
C TYR A 45 10.49 -2.07 5.53
N LYS A 46 11.75 -2.45 5.71
CA LYS A 46 12.94 -1.70 5.25
C LYS A 46 13.90 -2.57 4.45
N GLY A 47 13.37 -3.53 3.69
CA GLY A 47 14.19 -4.33 2.78
C GLY A 47 14.79 -3.49 1.65
N ASP A 48 15.80 -4.04 0.99
CA ASP A 48 16.37 -3.53 -0.26
C ASP A 48 15.87 -4.37 -1.42
N ASP A 49 14.54 -4.45 -1.54
CA ASP A 49 13.81 -5.17 -2.57
C ASP A 49 12.68 -4.29 -3.08
N GLU A 50 11.93 -4.77 -4.08
CA GLU A 50 10.87 -4.01 -4.72
C GLU A 50 9.81 -3.49 -3.72
N ILE A 51 9.46 -4.28 -2.70
CA ILE A 51 8.49 -3.89 -1.67
C ILE A 51 9.12 -2.90 -0.69
N GLY A 52 10.40 -3.09 -0.35
CA GLY A 52 11.18 -2.17 0.46
C GLY A 52 11.26 -0.78 -0.17
N HIS A 53 11.58 -0.70 -1.46
CA HIS A 53 11.54 0.57 -2.22
C HIS A 53 10.14 1.15 -2.28
N LEU A 54 9.10 0.32 -2.44
CA LEU A 54 7.72 0.80 -2.42
C LEU A 54 7.36 1.43 -1.06
N MET A 55 7.79 0.81 0.04
CA MET A 55 7.56 1.35 1.39
C MET A 55 8.36 2.62 1.65
N GLN A 56 9.56 2.76 1.07
CA GLN A 56 10.33 4.00 1.11
C GLN A 56 9.61 5.12 0.37
N ASP A 57 9.07 4.83 -0.81
CA ASP A 57 8.29 5.77 -1.62
C ASP A 57 7.05 6.28 -0.90
N PHE A 58 6.37 5.44 -0.11
CA PHE A 58 5.24 5.90 0.73
C PHE A 58 5.66 6.85 1.86
N HIS A 59 6.90 6.80 2.32
CA HIS A 59 7.41 7.75 3.31
C HIS A 59 8.06 8.98 2.67
N GLN A 60 8.24 8.97 1.35
CA GLN A 60 8.88 10.05 0.63
C GLN A 60 7.92 11.23 0.47
N THR A 61 8.33 12.40 0.95
CA THR A 61 7.53 13.62 0.87
C THR A 61 7.62 14.28 -0.50
N ASP A 62 8.75 14.11 -1.17
CA ASP A 62 9.06 14.68 -2.49
C ASP A 62 8.92 13.64 -3.60
N PRO A 63 7.91 13.76 -4.49
CA PRO A 63 7.71 12.83 -5.60
C PRO A 63 8.93 12.66 -6.51
N ASP A 64 9.81 13.66 -6.62
CA ASP A 64 10.99 13.57 -7.48
C ASP A 64 12.02 12.58 -6.92
N ASN A 65 12.03 12.37 -5.60
CA ASN A 65 12.91 11.45 -4.88
C ASN A 65 12.32 10.03 -4.71
N MET A 66 11.18 9.73 -5.33
CA MET A 66 10.61 8.40 -5.34
C MET A 66 11.32 7.49 -6.36
N HIS A 67 11.43 6.20 -6.02
CA HIS A 67 11.98 5.14 -6.83
C HIS A 67 11.06 4.81 -8.02
N TYR A 68 9.76 4.60 -7.76
CA TYR A 68 8.79 4.24 -8.79
C TYR A 68 8.19 5.48 -9.45
N LYS A 69 8.66 5.79 -10.66
CA LYS A 69 8.23 7.00 -11.40
C LYS A 69 6.76 6.97 -11.83
N GLU A 70 6.21 5.80 -12.13
CA GLU A 70 4.77 5.69 -12.42
C GLU A 70 3.93 6.11 -11.20
N LEU A 71 4.29 5.61 -10.01
CA LEU A 71 3.65 6.00 -8.76
C LEU A 71 3.86 7.49 -8.46
N SER A 72 5.07 8.01 -8.70
CA SER A 72 5.38 9.40 -8.42
C SER A 72 4.61 10.37 -9.32
N GLN A 73 4.39 10.03 -10.60
CA GLN A 73 3.58 10.82 -11.53
C GLN A 73 2.11 10.86 -11.11
N GLU A 74 1.53 9.72 -10.73
CA GLU A 74 0.13 9.68 -10.27
C GLU A 74 -0.04 10.42 -8.92
N ILE A 75 0.92 10.33 -8.00
CA ILE A 75 0.91 11.11 -6.73
C ILE A 75 1.11 12.60 -6.97
N ARG A 76 2.00 12.98 -7.91
CA ARG A 76 2.26 14.37 -8.26
C ARG A 76 1.01 15.01 -8.85
N HIS A 77 0.35 14.33 -9.78
CA HIS A 77 -0.93 14.77 -10.31
C HIS A 77 -1.93 15.07 -9.19
N PHE A 78 -2.05 14.15 -8.22
CA PHE A 78 -2.94 14.33 -7.07
C PHE A 78 -2.60 15.54 -6.18
N LYS A 79 -1.31 15.86 -6.00
CA LYS A 79 -0.86 17.03 -5.22
C LYS A 79 -1.05 18.36 -5.97
N GLU A 80 -0.97 18.34 -7.30
CA GLU A 80 -1.03 19.54 -8.15
C GLU A 80 -2.48 19.96 -8.51
N VAL A 81 -3.46 19.05 -8.50
CA VAL A 81 -4.88 19.44 -8.63
C VAL A 81 -5.42 20.08 -7.34
N GLU A 82 -6.04 21.25 -7.45
CA GLU A 82 -6.63 22.00 -6.33
C GLU A 82 -7.58 21.15 -5.46
N GLU A 83 -8.33 20.24 -6.07
CA GLU A 83 -9.22 19.32 -5.34
C GLU A 83 -8.43 18.34 -4.48
N GLY A 84 -7.35 17.75 -5.00
CA GLY A 84 -6.48 16.84 -4.24
C GLY A 84 -5.76 17.55 -3.09
N PHE A 85 -5.33 18.79 -3.29
CA PHE A 85 -4.74 19.63 -2.23
C PHE A 85 -5.76 19.94 -1.11
N ARG A 86 -7.00 20.30 -1.48
CA ARG A 86 -8.09 20.58 -0.51
C ARG A 86 -8.50 19.32 0.26
N MET A 87 -8.57 18.18 -0.42
CA MET A 87 -8.87 16.87 0.18
C MET A 87 -7.77 16.39 1.13
N SER A 88 -6.50 16.78 0.89
CA SER A 88 -5.37 16.48 1.79
C SER A 88 -5.32 17.32 3.08
N GLY A 89 -6.27 18.27 3.24
CA GLY A 89 -6.32 19.17 4.40
C GLY A 89 -5.10 20.09 4.52
N GLY A 90 -4.44 20.41 3.40
CA GLY A 90 -3.23 21.24 3.36
C GLY A 90 -1.99 20.60 3.96
N HIS A 91 -2.02 19.30 4.26
CA HIS A 91 -0.86 18.55 4.72
C HIS A 91 -0.30 17.66 3.60
N PRO A 92 1.01 17.71 3.31
CA PRO A 92 1.61 17.03 2.16
C PRO A 92 1.48 15.50 2.19
N PHE A 93 1.07 14.91 3.32
CA PHE A 93 0.79 13.48 3.46
C PHE A 93 0.03 13.18 4.77
N ARG A 94 -1.31 13.23 4.75
CA ARG A 94 -2.13 12.56 5.79
C ARG A 94 -3.04 11.56 5.09
N ILE A 95 -2.73 10.28 5.24
CA ILE A 95 -3.59 9.17 4.85
C ILE A 95 -4.78 9.20 5.82
N ASP A 96 -5.86 9.87 5.45
CA ASP A 96 -7.13 9.72 6.13
C ASP A 96 -8.04 8.72 5.39
N ARG A 97 -9.09 8.30 6.10
CA ARG A 97 -9.80 7.03 5.94
C ARG A 97 -10.51 6.81 4.61
N SER A 98 -10.47 7.75 3.66
CA SER A 98 -11.12 7.56 2.37
C SER A 98 -10.26 6.78 1.37
N GLY A 99 -8.92 6.87 1.41
CA GLY A 99 -7.90 5.98 0.81
C GLY A 99 -8.03 5.47 -0.64
N THR A 100 -9.14 5.73 -1.33
CA THR A 100 -9.60 4.90 -2.47
C THR A 100 -8.88 5.26 -3.76
N GLU A 101 -8.52 6.53 -3.95
CA GLU A 101 -7.87 6.99 -5.19
C GLU A 101 -6.37 6.75 -5.21
N ILE A 102 -5.66 6.83 -4.07
CA ILE A 102 -4.23 6.46 -3.97
C ILE A 102 -4.06 4.93 -4.00
N LEU A 103 -5.07 4.17 -3.54
CA LEU A 103 -5.06 2.71 -3.64
C LEU A 103 -4.91 2.23 -5.09
N ILE A 104 -5.47 2.95 -6.07
CA ILE A 104 -5.43 2.56 -7.49
C ILE A 104 -3.99 2.58 -8.05
N PRO A 105 -3.22 3.68 -7.96
CA PRO A 105 -1.80 3.72 -8.27
C PRO A 105 -0.99 2.63 -7.59
N CYS A 106 -1.22 2.42 -6.29
CA CYS A 106 -0.50 1.42 -5.52
C CYS A 106 -0.80 -0.01 -5.98
N VAL A 107 -2.06 -0.30 -6.32
CA VAL A 107 -2.47 -1.60 -6.87
C VAL A 107 -1.91 -1.80 -8.27
N LYS A 108 -1.85 -0.75 -9.11
CA LYS A 108 -1.20 -0.83 -10.43
C LYS A 108 0.29 -1.12 -10.27
N GLN A 109 0.99 -0.37 -9.42
CA GLN A 109 2.41 -0.58 -9.15
C GLN A 109 2.68 -2.00 -8.63
N TYR A 110 1.85 -2.48 -7.70
CA TYR A 110 1.95 -3.86 -7.22
C TYR A 110 1.75 -4.90 -8.32
N LYS A 111 0.73 -4.73 -9.17
CA LYS A 111 0.52 -5.61 -10.32
C LYS A 111 1.70 -5.58 -11.31
N ASN A 112 2.34 -4.43 -11.49
CA ASN A 112 3.52 -4.30 -12.34
C ASN A 112 4.71 -5.06 -11.75
N MET A 113 4.95 -4.97 -10.44
CA MET A 113 5.96 -5.81 -9.75
C MET A 113 5.70 -7.31 -9.98
N GLN A 114 4.45 -7.76 -9.83
CA GLN A 114 4.11 -9.18 -10.03
C GLN A 114 4.26 -9.68 -11.48
N ARG A 115 4.29 -8.80 -12.48
CA ARG A 115 4.45 -9.17 -13.89
C ARG A 115 5.91 -9.35 -14.31
N ASN A 116 6.85 -8.79 -13.55
CA ASN A 116 8.27 -8.77 -13.88
C ASN A 116 9.07 -9.89 -13.18
N VAL A 117 8.36 -10.84 -12.54
CA VAL A 117 8.91 -12.05 -11.90
C VAL A 117 8.70 -13.26 -12.79
#